data_AF-A0A8T4L6E3-F1
#
_entry.id   AF-A0A8T4L6E3-F1
#
_cell.length_a   1.000
_cell.length_b   1.000
_cell.length_c   1.000
_cell.angle_alpha   90.00
_cell.angle_beta   90.00
_cell.angle_gamma   90.00
#
_symmetry.space_group_name_H-M   'P 1'
#
loop_
_entity.id
_entity.type
_entity.pdbx_description
1 polymer ?
#
loop_
_entity_poly.entity_id
_entity_poly.type
_entity_poly.pdbx_seq_one_letter_code
_entity_poly.pdbx_strand_id
1 'polypeptide(L)'
;MNPKGQFFEPFNILIAAVMGLAILVIIIGLIQYFENEKFLLSKERFEKTLDRAFQTPTNEVITEPELLFRAGEQFSSVGLARRRGLEPECIELESRETESISSIQPGVVLIKQNTQLNVYYLCSPASQCLNGCNTCCRIGFGLKPN
;
A
#
# COMPACT_ATOMS: atom_id res chain seq x y z
N MET A 1 -27.99 44.07 -43.12
CA MET A 1 -27.70 42.83 -42.37
C MET A 1 -26.30 42.96 -41.80
N ASN A 2 -26.17 43.01 -40.48
CA ASN A 2 -24.89 43.24 -39.80
C ASN A 2 -24.15 41.89 -39.64
N PRO A 3 -22.99 41.68 -40.30
CA PRO A 3 -22.25 40.42 -40.23
C PRO A 3 -21.55 40.20 -38.87
N LYS A 4 -21.69 41.13 -37.93
CA LYS A 4 -21.04 41.10 -36.61
C LYS A 4 -21.71 40.17 -35.60
N GLY A 5 -22.90 39.62 -35.88
CA GLY A 5 -23.62 38.71 -34.98
C GLY A 5 -23.32 37.22 -35.18
N GLN A 6 -23.02 36.78 -36.41
CA GLN A 6 -22.83 35.37 -36.74
C GLN A 6 -21.45 34.80 -36.37
N PHE A 7 -20.43 35.65 -36.18
CA PHE A 7 -19.10 35.19 -35.79
C PHE A 7 -18.94 34.90 -34.29
N PHE A 8 -19.87 35.36 -33.44
CA PHE A 8 -19.79 35.20 -31.98
C PHE A 8 -20.33 33.86 -31.47
N GLU A 9 -21.34 33.29 -32.11
CA GLU A 9 -21.89 31.97 -31.73
C GLU A 9 -20.85 30.83 -31.76
N PRO A 10 -20.11 30.61 -32.87
CA PRO A 10 -19.09 29.56 -32.89
C PRO A 10 -17.96 29.83 -31.90
N PHE A 11 -17.63 31.10 -31.64
CA PHE A 11 -16.62 31.49 -30.65
C PHE A 11 -17.08 31.19 -29.22
N ASN A 12 -18.34 31.45 -28.88
CA ASN A 12 -18.92 31.11 -27.58
C ASN A 12 -19.01 29.60 -27.38
N ILE A 13 -19.34 28.83 -28.42
CA ILE A 13 -19.35 27.36 -28.37
C ILE A 13 -17.92 26.84 -28.13
N LEU A 14 -16.92 27.42 -28.78
CA LEU A 14 -15.51 27.04 -28.59
C LEU A 14 -15.02 27.34 -27.17
N ILE A 15 -15.35 28.52 -26.62
CA ILE A 15 -15.02 28.88 -25.23
C ILE A 15 -15.71 27.91 -24.25
N ALA A 16 -16.98 27.59 -24.47
CA ALA A 16 -17.71 26.63 -23.64
C ALA A 16 -17.08 25.23 -23.69
N ALA A 17 -16.64 24.78 -24.87
CA ALA A 17 -15.95 23.50 -25.04
C ALA A 17 -14.59 23.47 -24.31
N VAL A 18 -13.80 24.54 -24.40
CA VAL A 18 -12.51 24.65 -23.69
C VAL A 18 -12.71 24.67 -22.18
N MET A 19 -13.70 25.43 -21.69
CA MET A 19 -14.07 25.44 -20.27
C MET A 19 -14.52 24.05 -19.79
N GLY A 20 -15.34 23.35 -20.59
CA GLY A 20 -15.77 21.99 -20.29
C GLY A 20 -14.60 21.00 -20.21
N LEU A 21 -13.65 21.08 -21.16
CA LEU A 21 -12.43 20.26 -21.14
C LEU A 21 -11.57 20.56 -19.91
N ALA A 22 -11.40 21.84 -19.55
CA ALA A 22 -10.63 22.22 -18.37
C ALA A 22 -11.22 21.62 -17.08
N ILE A 23 -12.55 21.65 -16.94
CA ILE A 23 -13.25 21.03 -15.80
C ILE A 23 -13.04 19.52 -15.78
N LEU A 24 -13.14 18.85 -16.94
CA LEU A 24 -12.88 17.40 -17.05
C LEU A 24 -11.46 17.03 -16.61
N VAL A 25 -10.45 17.80 -17.01
CA VAL A 25 -9.06 17.59 -16.59
C VAL A 25 -8.93 17.74 -15.07
N ILE A 26 -9.56 18.75 -14.48
CA ILE A 26 -9.56 18.94 -13.02
C ILE A 26 -10.20 17.74 -12.31
N ILE A 27 -11.34 17.25 -12.81
CA ILE A 27 -12.03 16.09 -12.23
C ILE A 27 -11.14 14.84 -12.30
N ILE A 28 -10.52 14.57 -13.45
CA ILE A 28 -9.61 13.44 -13.62
C ILE A 28 -8.41 13.57 -12.67
N GLY A 29 -7.85 14.78 -12.54
CA GLY A 29 -6.76 15.06 -11.61
C GLY A 29 -7.14 14.80 -10.15
N LEU A 30 -8.34 15.21 -9.74
CA LEU A 30 -8.86 14.94 -8.39
C LEU A 30 -9.08 13.44 -8.15
N ILE A 31 -9.61 12.69 -9.12
CA ILE A 31 -9.78 11.24 -9.00
C ILE A 31 -8.43 10.56 -8.76
N GLN A 32 -7.43 10.88 -9.58
CA GLN A 32 -6.08 10.32 -9.44
C GLN A 32 -5.43 10.71 -8.11
N TYR A 33 -5.65 11.95 -7.65
CA TYR A 33 -5.18 12.41 -6.35
C TYR A 33 -5.76 11.55 -5.21
N PHE A 34 -7.09 11.37 -5.18
CA PHE A 34 -7.73 10.56 -4.15
C PHE A 34 -7.36 9.07 -4.21
N GLU A 35 -7.17 8.51 -5.40
CA GLU A 35 -6.65 7.14 -5.55
C GLU A 35 -5.25 7.01 -4.93
N ASN A 36 -4.37 7.99 -5.20
CA ASN A 36 -3.02 7.96 -4.66
C ASN A 36 -2.99 8.07 -3.13
N GLU A 37 -3.83 8.92 -2.54
CA GLU A 37 -3.97 9.08 -1.09
C GLU A 37 -4.38 7.77 -0.39
N LYS A 38 -5.27 6.98 -0.99
CA LYS A 38 -5.69 5.68 -0.42
C LYS A 38 -4.52 4.71 -0.26
N PHE A 39 -3.61 4.66 -1.23
CA PHE A 39 -2.41 3.83 -1.14
C PHE A 39 -1.43 4.36 -0.08
N LEU A 40 -1.26 5.69 0.01
CA LEU A 40 -0.41 6.31 1.01
C LEU A 40 -0.91 6.02 2.42
N LEU A 41 -2.21 6.19 2.67
CA LEU A 41 -2.85 5.87 3.95
C LEU A 41 -2.72 4.37 4.30
N SER A 42 -2.86 3.48 3.31
CA SER A 42 -2.67 2.03 3.53
C SER A 42 -1.24 1.71 3.91
N LYS A 43 -0.26 2.31 3.24
CA LYS A 43 1.16 2.16 3.57
C LYS A 43 1.49 2.71 4.96
N GLU A 44 0.94 3.86 5.33
CA GLU A 44 1.12 4.43 6.66
C GLU A 44 0.52 3.52 7.74
N ARG A 45 -0.71 3.01 7.54
CA ARG A 45 -1.33 2.04 8.45
C ARG A 45 -0.48 0.78 8.58
N PHE A 46 0.01 0.23 7.47
CA PHE A 46 0.92 -0.92 7.46
C PHE A 46 2.16 -0.67 8.33
N GLU A 47 2.89 0.43 8.10
CA GLU A 47 4.12 0.73 8.82
C GLU A 47 3.85 1.02 10.30
N LYS A 48 2.78 1.78 10.61
CA LYS A 48 2.39 2.14 11.97
C LYS A 48 1.98 0.91 12.80
N THR A 49 1.21 0.00 12.22
CA THR A 49 0.80 -1.22 12.91
C THR A 49 1.97 -2.18 13.08
N LEU A 50 2.86 -2.27 12.09
CA LEU A 50 4.09 -3.04 12.21
C LEU A 50 5.02 -2.47 13.31
N ASP A 51 5.18 -1.15 13.39
CA ASP A 51 5.96 -0.48 14.45
C ASP A 51 5.37 -0.72 15.84
N ARG A 52 4.04 -0.66 15.96
CA ARG A 52 3.35 -0.97 17.22
C ARG A 52 3.55 -2.43 17.62
N ALA A 53 3.38 -3.37 16.68
CA ALA A 53 3.57 -4.79 16.91
C ALA A 53 5.01 -5.09 17.37
N PHE A 54 5.99 -4.37 16.81
CA PHE A 54 7.39 -4.48 17.17
C PHE A 54 7.70 -3.91 18.56
N GLN A 55 7.19 -2.72 18.89
CA GLN A 55 7.43 -2.06 20.17
C GLN A 55 6.75 -2.76 21.35
N THR A 56 5.65 -3.47 21.07
CA THR A 56 4.83 -4.17 22.06
C THR A 56 4.56 -5.60 21.58
N PRO A 57 5.55 -6.51 21.64
CA PRO A 57 5.38 -7.87 21.20
C PRO A 57 4.56 -8.67 22.21
N THR A 58 3.29 -8.92 21.90
CA THR A 58 2.33 -9.62 22.78
C THR A 58 2.15 -11.09 22.45
N ASN A 59 2.79 -11.60 21.39
CA ASN A 59 2.54 -12.92 20.81
C ASN A 59 1.07 -13.14 20.37
N GLU A 60 0.33 -12.06 20.18
CA GLU A 60 -1.03 -12.09 19.64
C GLU A 60 -1.01 -11.66 18.16
N VAL A 61 -1.93 -12.23 17.37
CA VAL A 61 -2.07 -11.84 15.96
C VAL A 61 -2.84 -10.53 15.88
N ILE A 62 -2.15 -9.47 15.47
CA ILE A 62 -2.74 -8.20 15.09
C ILE A 62 -3.14 -8.28 13.62
N THR A 63 -4.38 -7.90 13.31
CA THR A 63 -4.88 -7.90 11.93
C THR A 63 -5.13 -6.48 11.48
N GLU A 64 -4.53 -6.08 10.36
CA GLU A 64 -4.83 -4.83 9.69
C GLU A 64 -5.62 -5.14 8.41
N PRO A 65 -6.94 -4.89 8.42
CA PRO A 65 -7.80 -5.23 7.30
C PRO A 65 -7.71 -4.20 6.18
N GLU A 66 -7.95 -4.68 4.97
CA GLU A 66 -8.21 -3.86 3.78
C GLU A 66 -7.07 -2.90 3.40
N LEU A 67 -5.83 -3.36 3.49
CA LEU A 67 -4.67 -2.59 3.05
C LEU A 67 -4.52 -2.68 1.53
N LEU A 68 -4.38 -1.51 0.90
CA LEU A 68 -4.14 -1.38 -0.53
C LEU A 68 -2.64 -1.35 -0.83
N PHE A 69 -2.22 -2.20 -1.75
CA PHE A 69 -0.85 -2.27 -2.24
C PHE A 69 -0.79 -2.05 -3.75
N ARG A 70 0.26 -1.38 -4.21
CA ARG A 70 0.47 -1.11 -5.64
C ARG A 70 1.24 -2.23 -6.31
N ALA A 71 0.93 -2.46 -7.59
CA ALA A 71 1.75 -3.29 -8.45
C ALA A 71 3.22 -2.81 -8.45
N GLY A 72 4.14 -3.75 -8.31
CA GLY A 72 5.59 -3.51 -8.21
C GLY A 72 6.10 -3.24 -6.80
N GLU A 73 5.23 -3.13 -5.78
CA GLU A 73 5.69 -3.02 -4.40
C GLU A 73 6.34 -4.32 -3.92
N GLN A 74 7.50 -4.18 -3.30
CA GLN A 74 8.29 -5.28 -2.78
C GLN A 74 8.55 -5.08 -1.28
N PHE A 75 8.22 -6.10 -0.51
CA PHE A 75 8.51 -6.18 0.92
C PHE A 75 9.58 -7.23 1.14
N SER A 76 10.64 -6.88 1.86
CA SER A 76 11.70 -7.82 2.22
C SER A 76 11.94 -7.79 3.73
N SER A 77 12.21 -8.96 4.30
CA SER A 77 12.59 -9.09 5.72
C SER A 77 13.80 -8.20 6.04
N VAL A 78 14.80 -8.17 5.15
CA VAL A 78 15.97 -7.29 5.26
C VAL A 78 15.58 -5.81 5.34
N GLY A 79 14.69 -5.36 4.45
CA GLY A 79 14.26 -3.96 4.40
C GLY A 79 13.47 -3.55 5.63
N LEU A 80 12.58 -4.43 6.10
CA LEU A 80 11.74 -4.20 7.27
C LEU A 80 12.55 -4.27 8.58
N ALA A 81 13.53 -5.17 8.66
CA ALA A 81 14.37 -5.35 9.83
C ALA A 81 15.35 -4.19 10.00
N ARG A 82 16.03 -3.78 8.92
CA ARG A 82 17.01 -2.68 8.96
C ARG A 82 16.40 -1.36 9.42
N ARG A 83 15.15 -1.07 9.04
CA ARG A 83 14.42 0.14 9.48
C ARG A 83 14.13 0.14 10.98
N ARG A 84 14.08 -1.04 11.60
CA ARG A 84 13.69 -1.25 13.00
C ARG A 84 14.86 -1.65 13.90
N GLY A 85 16.08 -1.64 13.36
CA GLY A 85 17.28 -2.03 14.10
C GLY A 85 17.32 -3.53 14.43
N LEU A 86 16.64 -4.36 13.64
CA LEU A 86 16.62 -5.80 13.79
C LEU A 86 17.51 -6.51 12.77
N GLU A 87 17.88 -7.73 13.12
CA GLU A 87 18.47 -8.67 12.18
C GLU A 87 17.39 -9.21 11.21
N PRO A 88 17.70 -9.39 9.92
CA PRO A 88 16.74 -9.88 8.93
C PRO A 88 16.11 -11.23 9.28
N GLU A 89 16.84 -12.07 10.03
CA GLU A 89 16.43 -13.40 10.47
C GLU A 89 15.32 -13.37 11.53
N CYS A 90 15.08 -12.20 12.12
CA CYS A 90 14.03 -11.96 13.11
C CYS A 90 12.68 -11.59 12.47
N ILE A 91 12.65 -11.37 11.15
CA ILE A 91 11.41 -11.08 10.41
C ILE A 91 11.18 -12.15 9.37
N GLU A 92 10.06 -12.86 9.51
CA GLU A 92 9.60 -13.84 8.56
C GLU A 92 8.41 -13.28 7.80
N LEU A 93 8.49 -13.31 6.46
CA LEU A 93 7.41 -12.88 5.60
C LEU A 93 6.71 -14.11 5.02
N GLU A 94 5.42 -14.22 5.31
CA GLU A 94 4.55 -15.26 4.81
C GLU A 94 3.58 -14.66 3.79
N SER A 95 3.37 -15.34 2.68
CA SER A 95 2.35 -14.96 1.72
C SER A 95 1.82 -16.20 1.03
N ARG A 96 0.54 -16.16 0.65
CA ARG A 96 -0.02 -17.15 -0.26
C ARG A 96 0.20 -16.66 -1.69
N GLU A 97 0.89 -17.47 -2.50
CA GLU A 97 1.00 -17.17 -3.93
C GLU A 97 -0.38 -17.09 -4.56
N THR A 98 -0.65 -15.97 -5.22
CA THR A 98 -1.88 -15.66 -5.93
C THR A 98 -1.53 -14.96 -7.24
N GLU A 99 -2.54 -14.64 -8.05
CA GLU A 99 -2.32 -13.83 -9.26
C GLU A 99 -1.74 -12.44 -8.93
N SER A 100 -2.13 -11.87 -7.77
CA SER A 100 -1.71 -10.54 -7.34
C SER A 100 -0.46 -10.53 -6.44
N ILE A 101 -0.04 -11.67 -5.88
CA ILE A 101 1.08 -11.77 -4.92
C ILE A 101 2.01 -12.92 -5.31
N SER A 102 3.32 -12.67 -5.33
CA SER A 102 4.34 -13.71 -5.46
C SER A 102 5.41 -13.63 -4.38
N SER A 103 5.82 -14.78 -3.90
CA SER A 103 7.01 -14.92 -3.08
C SER A 103 8.22 -15.13 -4.00
N ILE A 104 8.91 -14.05 -4.40
CA ILE A 104 10.04 -14.16 -5.34
C ILE A 104 11.18 -14.98 -4.72
N GLN A 105 11.44 -14.78 -3.44
CA GLN A 105 12.53 -15.38 -2.66
C GLN A 105 12.06 -15.57 -1.21
N PRO A 106 12.70 -16.47 -0.43
CA PRO A 106 12.44 -16.57 1.01
C PRO A 106 12.58 -15.19 1.67
N GLY A 107 11.56 -14.76 2.40
CA GLY A 107 11.55 -13.44 3.06
C GLY A 107 11.34 -12.25 2.11
N VAL A 108 10.86 -12.47 0.87
CA VAL A 108 10.54 -11.40 -0.09
C VAL A 108 9.15 -11.62 -0.70
N VAL A 109 8.27 -10.65 -0.51
CA VAL A 109 6.91 -10.61 -1.08
C VAL A 109 6.83 -9.51 -2.14
N LEU A 110 6.38 -9.86 -3.33
CA LEU A 110 6.13 -8.94 -4.44
C LEU A 110 4.64 -8.87 -4.75
N ILE A 111 4.14 -7.65 -4.88
CA ILE A 111 2.80 -7.34 -5.34
C ILE A 111 2.82 -7.20 -6.86
N LYS A 112 2.19 -8.14 -7.58
CA LYS A 112 2.15 -8.17 -9.05
C LYS A 112 1.10 -7.22 -9.63
N GLN A 113 0.01 -7.01 -8.89
CA GLN A 113 -1.14 -6.21 -9.33
C GLN A 113 -1.67 -5.39 -8.15
N ASN A 114 -2.28 -4.24 -8.44
CA ASN A 114 -2.96 -3.45 -7.41
C ASN A 114 -3.99 -4.33 -6.70
N THR A 115 -3.86 -4.47 -5.39
CA THR A 115 -4.66 -5.43 -4.63
C THR A 115 -5.00 -4.89 -3.25
N GLN A 116 -6.11 -5.37 -2.71
CA GLN A 116 -6.58 -5.10 -1.37
C GLN A 116 -6.49 -6.40 -0.58
N LEU A 117 -5.72 -6.41 0.51
CA LEU A 117 -5.51 -7.60 1.32
C LEU A 117 -5.42 -7.28 2.81
N ASN A 118 -5.71 -8.28 3.62
CA ASN A 118 -5.49 -8.20 5.07
C ASN A 118 -4.04 -8.58 5.36
N VAL A 119 -3.37 -7.78 6.18
CA VAL A 119 -2.04 -8.11 6.70
C VAL A 119 -2.16 -8.53 8.15
N TYR A 120 -1.46 -9.60 8.49
CA TYR A 120 -1.42 -10.15 9.83
C TYR A 120 -0.01 -9.99 10.39
N TYR A 121 0.08 -9.59 11.65
CA TYR A 121 1.33 -9.38 12.36
C TYR A 121 1.31 -10.23 13.62
N LEU A 122 2.30 -11.10 13.77
CA LEU A 122 2.51 -11.87 14.99
C LEU A 122 3.94 -11.59 15.46
N CYS A 123 4.07 -10.76 16.50
CA CYS A 123 5.37 -10.43 17.07
C CYS A 123 5.48 -11.00 18.48
N SER A 124 6.55 -11.76 18.71
CA SER A 124 6.83 -12.47 19.96
C SER A 124 8.07 -11.86 20.63
N PRO A 125 8.08 -11.77 21.97
CA PRO A 125 9.23 -11.27 22.72
C PRO A 125 10.41 -12.25 22.66
N ALA A 126 11.61 -11.78 22.99
CA ALA A 126 12.86 -12.55 22.97
C ALA A 126 12.77 -13.95 23.62
N SER A 127 12.02 -14.06 24.72
CA SER A 127 11.85 -15.32 25.46
C SER A 127 11.16 -16.43 24.67
N GLN A 128 10.48 -16.09 23.59
CA GLN A 128 9.74 -17.02 22.71
C GLN A 128 10.38 -17.12 21.32
N CYS A 129 11.48 -16.40 21.09
CA CYS A 129 12.26 -16.44 19.86
C CYS A 129 13.24 -17.62 19.87
N LEU A 130 13.24 -18.42 18.80
CA LEU A 130 14.19 -19.53 18.63
C LEU A 130 15.60 -19.06 18.22
N ASN A 131 15.74 -17.85 17.67
CA ASN A 131 16.94 -17.39 16.96
C ASN A 131 17.77 -16.34 17.72
N GLY A 132 17.59 -16.17 19.04
CA GLY A 132 18.34 -15.17 19.81
C GLY A 132 17.96 -13.70 19.53
N CYS A 133 16.93 -13.47 18.73
CA CYS A 133 16.35 -12.16 18.47
C CYS A 133 15.71 -11.55 19.72
N ASN A 134 15.83 -10.23 19.87
CA ASN A 134 15.09 -9.50 20.92
C ASN A 134 13.57 -9.48 20.69
N THR A 135 13.15 -9.51 19.42
CA THR A 135 11.76 -9.61 18.98
C THR A 135 11.73 -10.38 17.66
N CYS A 136 10.83 -11.35 17.53
CA CYS A 136 10.60 -12.07 16.28
C CYS A 136 9.23 -11.72 15.74
N CYS A 137 9.13 -11.38 14.46
CA CYS A 137 7.87 -11.02 13.84
C CYS A 137 7.60 -11.88 12.60
N ARG A 138 6.43 -12.51 12.56
CA ARG A 138 5.84 -13.09 11.35
C ARG A 138 4.83 -12.12 10.77
N ILE A 139 5.00 -11.79 9.49
CA ILE A 139 4.11 -10.88 8.77
C ILE A 139 3.48 -11.64 7.61
N GLY A 140 2.17 -11.83 7.68
CA GLY A 140 1.39 -12.58 6.71
C GLY A 140 0.60 -11.67 5.76
N PHE A 141 0.82 -11.81 4.45
CA PHE A 141 0.08 -11.09 3.41
C PHE A 141 -1.06 -11.96 2.88
N GLY A 142 -2.30 -11.63 3.25
CA GLY A 142 -3.49 -12.41 2.86
C GLY A 142 -3.56 -13.80 3.49
N LEU A 143 -2.61 -14.14 4.36
CA LEU A 143 -2.49 -15.41 5.07
C LEU A 143 -2.23 -15.11 6.54
N LYS A 144 -3.03 -15.70 7.43
CA LYS A 144 -2.81 -15.59 8.86
C LYS A 144 -1.62 -16.49 9.26
N PRO A 145 -0.60 -15.98 9.96
CA PRO A 145 0.51 -16.78 10.44
C PRO A 145 0.01 -17.80 11.48
N ASN A 146 0.57 -19.01 11.41
CA ASN A 146 0.29 -20.13 12.33
C ASN A 146 1.34 -20.21 13.44
#